data_AF-A0A0M2DI91-F1
#
_entry.id   AF-A0A0M2DI91-F1
#
_cell.length_a   1.000
_cell.length_b   1.000
_cell.length_c   1.000
_cell.angle_alpha   90.00
_cell.angle_beta   90.00
_cell.angle_gamma   90.00
#
_symmetry.space_group_name_H-M   'P 1'
#
loop_
_entity.id
_entity.type
_entity.pdbx_description
1 polymer ?
#
loop_
_entity_poly.entity_id
_entity_poly.type
_entity_poly.pdbx_seq_one_letter_code
_entity_poly.pdbx_strand_id
1 'polypeptide(L)'
;MQRIKNMPSLKTTHSFYLGSISLAASLLLTGCGGDDSSSGFPTPLVVKDAAKTCAALQSAQIDAARIAEPTQGAVVTKATYRAAVSAAPNAAGTAMVAATPDYCELLIDIRPVDTTAPLITSQVNLPVSWNGKSVQMGGGGLNGTLVTGLGPGRADGPETPLPLTRGYMTLGTDSGHQVSAGVDAGAFALNDEALTNYAYAAYKKTRDVGVQLSERFYGHRALKAYYIGGSEGGREGMLMAQRYPADFDGIVVIDPVIRLMGLWQFQLSMGQVQSSPGAWLGGKVQLLHDTVRKACDAIDGIEDQIVSNYKACRPLAETAIASLRCSSGNDEGNSCFSDAQLATLRWTYGGQRYPFTLANQLQSYPGYLYGSEAVDGAFERWVTGTVAPGTNPDAVGGGRSYSVGGSLVRYFVTKDAQYNPLDFKAEDHKARLQQLSQWMDMTDPDLSAFRARGGKLIMRENLSDKGNSPQTGIDYYDAVVAKMGQEKVDQFFMAYAVPGLPHTSAGLPAGSANAPSYGTPGAIDFIGLLDDWVEKDKRPANDLLLTSRKPLPPFDLVSSKPMCRLGSYPHYIGSTPQGGALATNYVCRPM
;
A
#
# COMPACT_ATOMS: atom_id res chain seq x y z
N MET A 1 56.54 2.18 35.69
CA MET A 1 57.16 3.33 36.40
C MET A 1 56.06 4.14 37.06
N GLN A 2 56.23 4.41 38.36
CA GLN A 2 55.29 5.06 39.27
C GLN A 2 54.80 6.44 38.76
N ARG A 3 53.53 6.78 39.03
CA ARG A 3 53.18 7.81 40.02
C ARG A 3 51.69 7.78 40.38
N ILE A 4 51.48 7.70 41.68
CA ILE A 4 50.22 7.70 42.45
C ILE A 4 49.85 9.16 42.77
N LYS A 5 48.54 9.48 42.87
CA LYS A 5 48.01 10.46 43.83
C LYS A 5 46.55 10.15 44.23
N ASN A 6 46.44 9.70 45.49
CA ASN A 6 45.34 9.75 46.48
C ASN A 6 44.66 11.15 46.52
N MET A 7 43.48 11.45 47.10
CA MET A 7 42.39 10.90 47.95
C MET A 7 41.42 12.13 48.21
N PRO A 8 40.47 12.20 49.18
CA PRO A 8 39.26 11.42 49.42
C PRO A 8 38.00 12.32 49.68
N SER A 9 36.88 11.66 50.03
CA SER A 9 35.58 12.22 50.45
C SER A 9 35.59 12.93 51.82
N LEU A 10 34.64 13.86 52.04
CA LEU A 10 34.11 14.19 53.36
C LEU A 10 32.58 14.31 53.36
N LYS A 11 31.96 13.60 54.31
CA LYS A 11 30.60 13.80 54.82
C LYS A 11 30.63 14.85 55.92
N THR A 12 29.55 15.64 56.05
CA THR A 12 29.21 16.30 57.32
C THR A 12 27.70 16.43 57.49
N THR A 13 27.28 16.23 58.73
CA THR A 13 25.94 16.11 59.29
C THR A 13 25.43 17.42 59.91
N HIS A 14 24.16 17.38 60.36
CA HIS A 14 23.45 18.27 61.30
C HIS A 14 22.81 19.55 60.74
N SER A 15 21.73 20.11 61.30
CA SER A 15 20.57 19.64 62.07
C SER A 15 19.58 20.83 62.13
N PHE A 16 18.29 20.52 62.30
CA PHE A 16 17.14 21.42 62.51
C PHE A 16 17.36 22.69 63.34
N TYR A 17 16.76 23.80 62.90
CA TYR A 17 16.13 24.79 63.78
C TYR A 17 14.85 25.35 63.13
N LEU A 18 13.75 25.32 63.89
CA LEU A 18 12.49 26.01 63.60
C LEU A 18 12.65 27.53 63.77
N GLY A 19 12.00 28.30 62.90
CA GLY A 19 11.86 29.75 63.03
C GLY A 19 10.75 30.27 62.12
N SER A 20 9.54 30.33 62.65
CA SER A 20 8.37 30.96 62.03
C SER A 20 8.48 32.49 62.10
N ILE A 21 8.53 33.16 60.95
CA ILE A 21 8.20 34.58 60.80
C ILE A 21 7.30 34.73 59.57
N SER A 22 6.07 35.16 59.81
CA SER A 22 5.11 35.58 58.80
C SER A 22 5.50 36.95 58.26
N LEU A 23 5.55 37.11 56.92
CA LEU A 23 5.28 38.39 56.28
C LEU A 23 4.63 38.14 54.92
N ALA A 24 3.45 38.73 54.73
CA ALA A 24 2.67 38.67 53.51
C ALA A 24 3.33 39.47 52.39
N ALA A 25 3.45 38.87 51.21
CA ALA A 25 3.60 39.60 49.95
C ALA A 25 2.93 38.79 48.83
N SER A 26 1.79 39.31 48.39
CA SER A 26 1.00 38.84 47.27
C SER A 26 1.78 39.04 45.96
N LEU A 27 2.09 37.96 45.25
CA LEU A 27 2.48 37.99 43.84
C LEU A 27 1.83 36.82 43.12
N LEU A 28 1.01 37.18 42.14
CA LEU A 28 0.28 36.31 41.22
C LEU A 28 1.25 35.39 40.47
N LEU A 29 1.15 34.09 40.69
CA LEU A 29 1.69 33.05 39.82
C LEU A 29 0.55 32.08 39.49
N THR A 30 -0.22 32.42 38.47
CA THR A 30 -0.96 31.44 37.67
C THR A 30 0.08 30.62 36.90
N GLY A 31 0.59 29.57 37.54
CA GLY A 31 1.40 28.56 36.89
C GLY A 31 0.49 27.54 36.22
N CYS A 32 0.49 27.53 34.89
CA CYS A 32 -0.02 26.45 34.07
C CYS A 32 0.65 25.13 34.47
N GLY A 33 -0.09 24.25 35.14
CA GLY A 33 0.18 22.81 35.15
C GLY A 33 -0.68 22.18 34.06
N GLY A 34 -0.22 22.26 32.81
CA GLY A 34 -0.81 21.52 31.70
C GLY A 34 -0.19 20.12 31.66
N ASP A 35 -0.99 19.10 31.96
CA ASP A 35 -0.71 17.75 31.51
C ASP A 35 -0.81 17.75 29.97
N ASP A 36 0.32 17.78 29.28
CA ASP A 36 0.43 17.64 27.82
C ASP A 36 0.21 16.18 27.38
N SER A 37 -0.93 15.60 27.76
CA SER A 37 -1.32 14.24 27.37
C SER A 37 -2.64 14.17 26.61
N SER A 38 -3.24 15.29 26.18
CA SER A 38 -4.48 15.23 25.40
C SER A 38 -4.19 14.92 23.93
N SER A 39 -4.43 13.68 23.54
CA SER A 39 -4.21 13.09 22.21
C SER A 39 -5.23 13.48 21.13
N GLY A 40 -5.93 14.61 21.27
CA GLY A 40 -6.94 15.06 20.31
C GLY A 40 -7.72 16.27 20.81
N PHE A 41 -8.53 16.88 19.93
CA PHE A 41 -9.51 17.88 20.39
C PHE A 41 -10.64 17.16 21.15
N PRO A 42 -10.99 17.56 22.39
CA PRO A 42 -12.08 16.95 23.16
C PRO A 42 -13.44 16.99 22.43
N THR A 43 -13.61 17.99 21.56
CA THR A 43 -14.72 18.15 20.62
C THR A 43 -14.15 18.57 19.27
N PRO A 44 -14.69 18.09 18.13
CA PRO A 44 -14.23 18.52 16.82
C PRO A 44 -14.15 20.04 16.70
N LEU A 45 -13.07 20.54 16.09
CA LEU A 45 -12.93 21.95 15.78
C LEU A 45 -13.92 22.30 14.67
N VAL A 46 -14.75 23.32 14.88
CA VAL A 46 -15.72 23.79 13.88
C VAL A 46 -15.29 25.16 13.37
N VAL A 47 -15.02 25.24 12.05
CA VAL A 47 -14.62 26.50 11.40
C VAL A 47 -15.84 27.41 11.24
N LYS A 48 -15.80 28.57 11.90
CA LYS A 48 -16.81 29.63 11.71
C LYS A 48 -16.65 30.27 10.34
N ASP A 49 -17.77 30.66 9.72
CA ASP A 49 -17.82 31.25 8.38
C ASP A 49 -17.04 30.45 7.32
N ALA A 50 -17.08 29.12 7.40
CA ALA A 50 -16.23 28.23 6.62
C ALA A 50 -16.28 28.47 5.10
N ALA A 51 -17.41 28.88 4.54
CA ALA A 51 -17.51 29.25 3.13
C ALA A 51 -16.62 30.47 2.78
N LYS A 52 -16.60 31.48 3.63
CA LYS A 52 -15.75 32.68 3.48
C LYS A 52 -14.27 32.32 3.68
N THR A 53 -13.97 31.55 4.72
CA THR A 53 -12.60 31.07 4.99
C THR A 53 -12.07 30.22 3.84
N CYS A 54 -12.91 29.37 3.25
CA CYS A 54 -12.56 28.58 2.07
C CYS A 54 -12.29 29.48 0.85
N ALA A 55 -13.19 30.43 0.56
CA ALA A 55 -13.00 31.37 -0.54
C ALA A 55 -11.71 32.20 -0.41
N ALA A 56 -11.30 32.53 0.81
CA ALA A 56 -10.05 33.25 1.09
C ALA A 56 -8.78 32.45 0.76
N LEU A 57 -8.88 31.12 0.58
CA LEU A 57 -7.76 30.27 0.14
C LEU A 57 -7.58 30.28 -1.38
N GLN A 58 -8.51 30.84 -2.16
CA GLN A 58 -8.37 30.95 -3.60
C GLN A 58 -7.08 31.70 -3.96
N SER A 59 -6.27 31.13 -4.86
CA SER A 59 -4.99 31.70 -5.30
C SER A 59 -3.94 31.85 -4.20
N ALA A 60 -4.15 31.25 -3.03
CA ALA A 60 -3.19 31.26 -1.94
C ALA A 60 -1.86 30.65 -2.40
N GLN A 61 -0.76 31.37 -2.14
CA GLN A 61 0.60 30.91 -2.44
C GLN A 61 1.21 30.21 -1.22
N ILE A 62 1.97 29.15 -1.47
CA ILE A 62 2.80 28.47 -0.48
C ILE A 62 4.25 28.61 -0.95
N ASP A 63 5.06 29.27 -0.13
CA ASP A 63 6.47 29.51 -0.44
C ASP A 63 7.25 28.20 -0.53
N ALA A 64 8.19 28.12 -1.48
CA ALA A 64 9.07 26.96 -1.65
C ALA A 64 9.80 26.57 -0.34
N ALA A 65 10.18 27.55 0.48
CA ALA A 65 10.85 27.31 1.76
C ALA A 65 10.00 26.59 2.82
N ARG A 66 8.68 26.44 2.59
CA ARG A 66 7.77 25.68 3.45
C ARG A 66 7.58 24.24 3.01
N ILE A 67 8.18 23.84 1.89
CA ILE A 67 8.09 22.50 1.30
C ILE A 67 9.49 21.90 1.34
N ALA A 68 9.65 20.72 1.96
CA ALA A 68 10.99 20.18 2.21
C ALA A 68 11.72 19.75 0.93
N GLU A 69 10.99 19.21 -0.03
CA GLU A 69 11.53 18.77 -1.32
C GLU A 69 11.62 19.94 -2.32
N PRO A 70 12.64 19.99 -3.20
CA PRO A 70 12.84 21.09 -4.14
C PRO A 70 11.62 21.42 -5.00
N THR A 71 11.25 22.69 -5.09
CA THR A 71 10.08 23.20 -5.83
C THR A 71 10.19 24.72 -6.01
N GLN A 72 9.41 25.30 -6.93
CA GLN A 72 9.17 26.75 -7.01
C GLN A 72 7.97 27.22 -6.18
N GLY A 73 7.47 26.40 -5.26
CA GLY A 73 6.32 26.68 -4.42
C GLY A 73 5.01 26.11 -5.00
N ALA A 74 3.90 26.39 -4.32
CA ALA A 74 2.58 25.90 -4.71
C ALA A 74 1.53 27.00 -4.73
N VAL A 75 0.49 26.80 -5.52
CA VAL A 75 -0.67 27.69 -5.61
C VAL A 75 -1.97 26.91 -5.52
N VAL A 76 -2.91 27.41 -4.72
CA VAL A 76 -4.30 26.93 -4.76
C VAL A 76 -4.98 27.47 -6.02
N THR A 77 -5.18 26.60 -7.01
CA THR A 77 -5.82 26.99 -8.29
C THR A 77 -7.32 27.06 -8.18
N LYS A 78 -7.92 26.28 -7.28
CA LYS A 78 -9.35 26.30 -7.01
C LYS A 78 -9.60 26.08 -5.52
N ALA A 79 -10.41 26.94 -4.92
CA ALA A 79 -10.99 26.74 -3.61
C ALA A 79 -12.52 26.75 -3.73
N THR A 80 -13.19 25.68 -3.29
CA THR A 80 -14.65 25.63 -3.37
C THR A 80 -15.27 25.03 -2.13
N TYR A 81 -16.18 25.78 -1.51
CA TYR A 81 -17.03 25.26 -0.45
C TYR A 81 -18.02 24.25 -1.02
N ARG A 82 -18.14 23.10 -0.36
CA ARG A 82 -19.06 22.01 -0.70
C ARG A 82 -19.99 21.83 0.48
N ALA A 83 -21.29 21.95 0.22
CA ALA A 83 -22.31 21.69 1.23
C ALA A 83 -22.39 20.18 1.50
N ALA A 84 -22.79 19.82 2.72
CA ALA A 84 -23.00 18.42 3.09
C ALA A 84 -24.00 17.72 2.16
N VAL A 85 -23.71 16.46 1.84
CA VAL A 85 -24.59 15.58 1.05
C VAL A 85 -24.87 14.33 1.87
N SER A 86 -26.16 14.01 2.02
CA SER A 86 -26.58 12.78 2.72
C SER A 86 -26.28 11.54 1.89
N ALA A 87 -26.04 10.41 2.57
CA ALA A 87 -25.88 9.13 1.90
C ALA A 87 -27.18 8.77 1.15
N ALA A 88 -27.05 8.28 -0.07
CA ALA A 88 -28.18 7.92 -0.91
C ALA A 88 -27.82 6.73 -1.80
N PRO A 89 -28.79 5.91 -2.25
CA PRO A 89 -28.53 4.92 -3.28
C PRO A 89 -27.94 5.56 -4.55
N ASN A 90 -27.06 4.84 -5.24
CA ASN A 90 -26.58 5.22 -6.55
C ASN A 90 -27.73 5.23 -7.57
N ALA A 91 -27.47 5.75 -8.78
CA ALA A 91 -28.51 5.87 -9.82
C ALA A 91 -29.16 4.52 -10.20
N ALA A 92 -28.44 3.41 -10.05
CA ALA A 92 -28.95 2.06 -10.33
C ALA A 92 -29.71 1.44 -9.14
N GLY A 93 -29.71 2.07 -7.96
CA GLY A 93 -30.28 1.51 -6.74
C GLY A 93 -29.55 0.26 -6.22
N THR A 94 -28.30 0.02 -6.64
CA THR A 94 -27.56 -1.22 -6.34
C THR A 94 -26.53 -1.07 -5.23
N ALA A 95 -26.17 0.15 -4.86
CA ALA A 95 -25.21 0.43 -3.79
C ALA A 95 -25.46 1.81 -3.18
N MET A 96 -24.96 2.04 -1.96
CA MET A 96 -24.96 3.37 -1.36
C MET A 96 -23.80 4.22 -1.88
N VAL A 97 -24.10 5.47 -2.19
CA VAL A 97 -23.14 6.56 -2.24
C VAL A 97 -23.01 7.12 -0.83
N ALA A 98 -21.78 7.12 -0.30
CA ALA A 98 -21.53 7.57 1.06
C ALA A 98 -21.77 9.09 1.21
N ALA A 99 -22.22 9.49 2.40
CA ALA A 99 -22.40 10.90 2.75
C ALA A 99 -21.07 11.65 2.73
N THR A 100 -21.10 12.96 2.48
CA THR A 100 -19.98 13.88 2.69
C THR A 100 -20.42 15.03 3.62
N PRO A 101 -19.53 15.57 4.47
CA PRO A 101 -19.85 16.70 5.34
C PRO A 101 -19.80 18.02 4.55
N ASP A 102 -20.02 19.14 5.22
CA ASP A 102 -19.55 20.43 4.70
C ASP A 102 -18.01 20.44 4.68
N TYR A 103 -17.39 20.86 3.57
CA TYR A 103 -15.94 20.93 3.45
C TYR A 103 -15.46 21.99 2.46
N CYS A 104 -14.21 22.40 2.59
CA CYS A 104 -13.49 23.18 1.59
C CYS A 104 -12.67 22.24 0.70
N GLU A 105 -13.01 22.18 -0.58
CA GLU A 105 -12.27 21.45 -1.62
C GLU A 105 -11.21 22.36 -2.23
N LEU A 106 -9.95 21.94 -2.21
CA LEU A 106 -8.83 22.69 -2.75
C LEU A 106 -8.14 21.88 -3.84
N LEU A 107 -7.98 22.46 -5.03
CA LEU A 107 -7.04 21.99 -6.05
C LEU A 107 -5.79 22.85 -6.00
N ILE A 108 -4.64 22.18 -6.08
CA ILE A 108 -3.33 22.77 -5.89
C ILE A 108 -2.42 22.34 -7.03
N ASP A 109 -1.67 23.29 -7.58
CA ASP A 109 -0.52 23.00 -8.43
C ASP A 109 0.77 23.31 -7.66
N ILE A 110 1.67 22.32 -7.57
CA ILE A 110 3.01 22.47 -7.02
C ILE A 110 3.98 22.56 -8.20
N ARG A 111 4.72 23.67 -8.27
CA ARG A 111 5.55 23.99 -9.43
C ARG A 111 6.90 23.28 -9.38
N PRO A 112 7.34 22.65 -10.48
CA PRO A 112 8.64 22.00 -10.53
C PRO A 112 9.78 23.02 -10.54
N VAL A 113 10.99 22.56 -10.24
CA VAL A 113 12.22 23.35 -10.42
C VAL A 113 12.57 23.45 -11.90
N ASP A 114 12.57 22.32 -12.60
CA ASP A 114 12.62 22.20 -14.05
C ASP A 114 11.28 22.62 -14.66
N THR A 115 11.26 23.77 -15.33
CA THR A 115 10.05 24.32 -15.96
C THR A 115 9.52 23.49 -17.13
N THR A 116 10.25 22.46 -17.57
CA THR A 116 9.80 21.50 -18.58
C THR A 116 9.11 20.27 -17.97
N ALA A 117 9.24 20.06 -16.66
CA ALA A 117 8.50 19.02 -15.97
C ALA A 117 7.01 19.41 -15.83
N PRO A 118 6.09 18.44 -15.78
CA PRO A 118 4.69 18.71 -15.46
C PRO A 118 4.53 19.27 -14.04
N LEU A 119 3.41 19.96 -13.81
CA LEU A 119 2.98 20.32 -12.47
C LEU A 119 2.60 19.05 -11.69
N ILE A 120 2.85 19.05 -10.38
CA ILE A 120 2.18 18.11 -9.48
C ILE A 120 0.82 18.69 -9.17
N THR A 121 -0.25 18.01 -9.56
CA THR A 121 -1.61 18.37 -9.13
C THR A 121 -1.95 17.61 -7.87
N SER A 122 -2.43 18.33 -6.86
CA SER A 122 -2.86 17.78 -5.58
C SER A 122 -4.25 18.26 -5.21
N GLN A 123 -4.96 17.45 -4.43
CA GLN A 123 -6.23 17.82 -3.84
C GLN A 123 -6.16 17.71 -2.33
N VAL A 124 -6.70 18.72 -1.65
CA VAL A 124 -6.84 18.76 -0.19
C VAL A 124 -8.31 19.06 0.13
N ASN A 125 -8.93 18.25 0.98
CA ASN A 125 -10.30 18.47 1.45
C ASN A 125 -10.29 18.73 2.96
N LEU A 126 -10.85 19.88 3.34
CA LEU A 126 -10.84 20.39 4.71
C LEU A 126 -12.28 20.38 5.27
N PRO A 127 -12.70 19.37 6.04
CA PRO A 127 -14.04 19.34 6.62
C PRO A 127 -14.27 20.49 7.60
N VAL A 128 -15.47 21.07 7.59
CA VAL A 128 -15.82 22.18 8.49
C VAL A 128 -15.78 21.75 9.97
N SER A 129 -16.25 20.54 10.24
CA SER A 129 -16.08 19.86 11.53
C SER A 129 -14.90 18.91 11.45
N TRP A 130 -13.77 19.31 12.03
CA TRP A 130 -12.50 18.64 11.89
C TRP A 130 -12.09 17.95 13.19
N ASN A 131 -11.70 16.68 13.11
CA ASN A 131 -11.28 15.89 14.26
C ASN A 131 -9.81 16.13 14.68
N GLY A 132 -9.12 17.06 14.01
CA GLY A 132 -7.71 17.37 14.26
C GLY A 132 -6.72 16.47 13.53
N LYS A 133 -7.18 15.56 12.67
CA LYS A 133 -6.35 14.53 12.03
C LYS A 133 -6.36 14.69 10.51
N SER A 134 -5.32 14.21 9.86
CA SER A 134 -5.24 14.14 8.39
C SER A 134 -5.00 12.71 7.91
N VAL A 135 -5.49 12.36 6.72
CA VAL A 135 -5.14 11.12 6.02
C VAL A 135 -4.76 11.40 4.57
N GLN A 136 -3.56 10.98 4.17
CA GLN A 136 -3.11 10.99 2.79
C GLN A 136 -3.45 9.66 2.13
N MET A 137 -4.14 9.74 1.00
CA MET A 137 -4.54 8.59 0.21
C MET A 137 -3.52 8.39 -0.91
N GLY A 138 -3.01 7.17 -1.04
CA GLY A 138 -2.04 6.80 -2.07
C GLY A 138 -2.63 6.53 -3.44
N GLY A 139 -1.76 6.52 -4.44
CA GLY A 139 -2.11 6.24 -5.83
C GLY A 139 -2.09 4.75 -6.21
N GLY A 140 -1.92 4.48 -7.51
CA GLY A 140 -1.84 3.16 -8.11
C GLY A 140 -1.09 3.15 -9.45
N GLY A 141 -0.41 2.04 -9.76
CA GLY A 141 0.28 1.84 -11.03
C GLY A 141 1.47 2.77 -11.23
N LEU A 142 1.56 3.40 -12.40
CA LEU A 142 2.57 4.42 -12.71
C LEU A 142 2.17 5.81 -12.20
N ASN A 143 1.05 5.92 -11.47
CA ASN A 143 0.37 7.18 -11.13
C ASN A 143 0.20 8.09 -12.36
N GLY A 144 -0.11 9.37 -12.17
CA GLY A 144 -0.55 10.26 -13.25
C GLY A 144 -2.06 10.49 -13.30
N THR A 145 -2.78 10.04 -12.28
CA THR A 145 -4.19 10.37 -12.05
C THR A 145 -4.33 10.98 -10.67
N LEU A 146 -5.02 12.12 -10.58
CA LEU A 146 -5.21 12.82 -9.31
C LEU A 146 -5.99 11.95 -8.31
N VAL A 147 -5.34 11.61 -7.20
CA VAL A 147 -6.03 11.08 -6.02
C VAL A 147 -6.76 12.22 -5.33
N THR A 148 -8.09 12.21 -5.38
CA THR A 148 -8.91 13.31 -4.86
C THR A 148 -9.00 13.36 -3.33
N GLY A 149 -8.73 12.24 -2.65
CA GLY A 149 -8.92 12.09 -1.20
C GLY A 149 -10.40 11.99 -0.77
N LEU A 150 -11.35 11.98 -1.70
CA LEU A 150 -12.79 11.91 -1.40
C LEU A 150 -13.36 10.49 -1.30
N GLY A 151 -12.58 9.49 -1.70
CA GLY A 151 -12.99 8.09 -1.72
C GLY A 151 -12.90 7.40 -0.35
N PRO A 152 -13.42 6.17 -0.24
CA PRO A 152 -13.28 5.35 0.95
C PRO A 152 -11.81 4.98 1.20
N GLY A 153 -11.50 4.60 2.44
CA GLY A 153 -10.24 3.95 2.80
C GLY A 153 -10.03 2.68 1.98
N ARG A 154 -8.77 2.33 1.73
CA ARG A 154 -8.47 1.10 1.00
C ARG A 154 -8.93 -0.10 1.83
N ALA A 155 -9.74 -0.97 1.22
CA ALA A 155 -10.39 -2.12 1.84
C ALA A 155 -11.58 -1.82 2.77
N ASP A 156 -12.11 -0.60 2.79
CA ASP A 156 -13.35 -0.29 3.50
C ASP A 156 -14.55 -1.07 2.93
N GLY A 157 -15.47 -1.45 3.81
CA GLY A 157 -16.76 -2.03 3.45
C GLY A 157 -17.82 -0.96 3.12
N PRO A 158 -18.97 -1.36 2.54
CA PRO A 158 -20.03 -0.41 2.18
C PRO A 158 -20.66 0.30 3.38
N GLU A 159 -20.51 -0.23 4.58
CA GLU A 159 -20.97 0.35 5.84
C GLU A 159 -20.01 1.38 6.43
N THR A 160 -18.75 1.38 6.00
CA THR A 160 -17.71 2.23 6.58
C THR A 160 -17.85 3.67 6.08
N PRO A 161 -18.02 4.66 6.97
CA PRO A 161 -18.07 6.06 6.56
C PRO A 161 -16.73 6.53 5.97
N LEU A 162 -16.78 7.42 4.98
CA LEU A 162 -15.58 8.01 4.37
C LEU A 162 -14.69 8.69 5.43
N PRO A 163 -13.35 8.73 5.23
CA PRO A 163 -12.48 9.45 6.14
C PRO A 163 -12.87 10.93 6.29
N LEU A 164 -13.28 11.58 5.19
CA LEU A 164 -13.76 12.96 5.23
C LEU A 164 -14.99 13.10 6.15
N THR A 165 -15.94 12.17 6.07
CA THR A 165 -17.18 12.15 6.88
C THR A 165 -16.91 11.87 8.35
N ARG A 166 -15.81 11.16 8.65
CA ARG A 166 -15.30 10.98 10.01
C ARG A 166 -14.52 12.20 10.53
N GLY A 167 -14.47 13.29 9.76
CA GLY A 167 -13.84 14.55 10.12
C GLY A 167 -12.33 14.60 9.89
N TYR A 168 -11.75 13.66 9.13
CA TYR A 168 -10.34 13.76 8.73
C TYR A 168 -10.19 14.79 7.61
N MET A 169 -9.15 15.60 7.68
CA MET A 169 -8.63 16.28 6.49
C MET A 169 -8.05 15.22 5.55
N THR A 170 -8.43 15.22 4.28
CA THR A 170 -7.94 14.22 3.31
C THR A 170 -7.07 14.88 2.27
N LEU A 171 -6.00 14.21 1.83
CA LEU A 171 -5.13 14.70 0.77
C LEU A 171 -4.75 13.60 -0.22
N GLY A 172 -4.43 13.99 -1.45
CA GLY A 172 -3.91 13.11 -2.49
C GLY A 172 -3.25 13.89 -3.62
N THR A 173 -2.54 13.18 -4.49
CA THR A 173 -1.71 13.75 -5.56
C THR A 173 -1.73 12.86 -6.80
N ASP A 174 -1.40 13.42 -7.95
CA ASP A 174 -1.20 12.68 -9.20
C ASP A 174 0.23 12.14 -9.37
N SER A 175 1.11 12.40 -8.40
CA SER A 175 2.55 12.05 -8.38
C SER A 175 3.48 12.89 -9.26
N GLY A 176 3.01 13.98 -9.88
CA GLY A 176 3.86 14.91 -10.64
C GLY A 176 3.86 14.72 -12.15
N HIS A 177 2.82 14.11 -12.69
CA HIS A 177 2.53 14.03 -14.12
C HIS A 177 1.05 13.68 -14.32
N GLN A 178 0.57 13.70 -15.57
CA GLN A 178 -0.80 13.34 -15.91
C GLN A 178 -0.84 12.36 -17.08
N VAL A 179 -1.60 11.28 -16.95
CA VAL A 179 -1.80 10.32 -18.03
C VAL A 179 -2.57 10.96 -19.18
N SER A 180 -2.19 10.63 -20.41
CA SER A 180 -2.83 11.13 -21.63
C SER A 180 -3.20 9.98 -22.55
N ALA A 181 -4.36 10.07 -23.19
CA ALA A 181 -4.81 9.04 -24.13
C ALA A 181 -3.82 8.89 -25.29
N GLY A 182 -3.46 7.66 -25.63
CA GLY A 182 -2.52 7.36 -26.71
C GLY A 182 -1.04 7.59 -26.37
N VAL A 183 -0.72 7.95 -25.13
CA VAL A 183 0.66 8.08 -24.62
C VAL A 183 0.90 6.99 -23.58
N ASP A 184 2.07 6.36 -23.63
CA ASP A 184 2.46 5.38 -22.61
C ASP A 184 2.51 6.02 -21.22
N ALA A 185 1.95 5.35 -20.23
CA ALA A 185 1.88 5.87 -18.87
C ALA A 185 3.25 6.06 -18.21
N GLY A 186 4.32 5.44 -18.72
CA GLY A 186 5.70 5.63 -18.27
C GLY A 186 6.43 6.78 -18.95
N ALA A 187 5.86 7.40 -20.00
CA ALA A 187 6.55 8.40 -20.81
C ALA A 187 7.00 9.65 -20.03
N PHE A 188 6.35 9.96 -18.91
CA PHE A 188 6.76 11.05 -18.02
C PHE A 188 8.21 10.90 -17.52
N ALA A 189 8.71 9.67 -17.39
CA ALA A 189 10.04 9.37 -16.86
C ALA A 189 11.20 9.83 -17.76
N LEU A 190 10.90 10.28 -18.99
CA LEU A 190 11.87 10.97 -19.84
C LEU A 190 12.33 12.30 -19.23
N ASN A 191 11.49 12.94 -18.41
CA ASN A 191 11.87 14.09 -17.60
C ASN A 191 12.34 13.62 -16.20
N ASP A 192 13.54 14.04 -15.79
CA ASP A 192 14.16 13.57 -14.55
C ASP A 192 13.48 14.08 -13.28
N GLU A 193 12.90 15.29 -13.30
CA GLU A 193 12.13 15.78 -12.14
C GLU A 193 10.77 15.09 -12.05
N ALA A 194 10.08 14.83 -13.17
CA ALA A 194 8.85 14.05 -13.18
C ALA A 194 9.08 12.64 -12.63
N LEU A 195 10.17 11.98 -13.04
CA LEU A 195 10.60 10.71 -12.47
C LEU A 195 10.87 10.81 -10.96
N THR A 196 11.57 11.86 -10.53
CA THR A 196 11.86 12.11 -9.10
C THR A 196 10.57 12.32 -8.29
N ASN A 197 9.61 13.04 -8.85
CA ASN A 197 8.30 13.29 -8.23
C ASN A 197 7.53 11.99 -8.02
N TYR A 198 7.46 11.13 -9.04
CA TYR A 198 6.87 9.80 -8.95
C TYR A 198 7.61 8.91 -7.94
N ALA A 199 8.95 8.89 -8.01
CA ALA A 199 9.75 8.01 -7.18
C ALA A 199 9.59 8.32 -5.69
N TYR A 200 9.62 9.62 -5.31
CA TYR A 200 9.51 9.99 -3.90
C TYR A 200 9.04 11.41 -3.56
N ALA A 201 9.21 12.41 -4.44
CA ALA A 201 9.10 13.80 -3.97
C ALA A 201 7.65 14.31 -3.89
N ALA A 202 6.76 13.89 -4.80
CA ALA A 202 5.41 14.45 -4.88
C ALA A 202 4.61 14.26 -3.58
N TYR A 203 4.71 13.09 -2.96
CA TYR A 203 3.94 12.72 -1.77
C TYR A 203 4.28 13.61 -0.57
N LYS A 204 5.57 13.88 -0.36
CA LYS A 204 6.08 14.79 0.66
C LYS A 204 5.68 16.24 0.37
N LYS A 205 5.80 16.68 -0.90
CA LYS A 205 5.38 18.03 -1.32
C LYS A 205 3.90 18.28 -1.03
N THR A 206 3.03 17.33 -1.40
CA THR A 206 1.59 17.39 -1.13
C THR A 206 1.29 17.45 0.37
N ARG A 207 1.97 16.63 1.17
CA ARG A 207 1.82 16.64 2.64
C ARG A 207 2.17 18.01 3.23
N ASP A 208 3.30 18.60 2.83
CA ASP A 208 3.76 19.88 3.37
C ASP A 208 2.85 21.04 2.98
N VAL A 209 2.37 21.05 1.74
CA VAL A 209 1.33 22.01 1.31
C VAL A 209 0.05 21.83 2.13
N GLY A 210 -0.38 20.59 2.35
CA GLY A 210 -1.51 20.26 3.22
C GLY A 210 -1.37 20.84 4.62
N VAL A 211 -0.19 20.74 5.23
CA VAL A 211 0.09 21.35 6.55
C VAL A 211 -0.11 22.86 6.50
N GLN A 212 0.44 23.55 5.49
CA GLN A 212 0.29 25.00 5.37
C GLN A 212 -1.17 25.43 5.17
N LEU A 213 -1.96 24.65 4.42
CA LEU A 213 -3.39 24.92 4.20
C LEU A 213 -4.21 24.64 5.46
N SER A 214 -3.87 23.60 6.24
CA SER A 214 -4.51 23.30 7.52
C SER A 214 -4.34 24.45 8.52
N GLU A 215 -3.13 25.02 8.63
CA GLU A 215 -2.88 26.17 9.51
C GLU A 215 -3.69 27.40 9.09
N ARG A 216 -3.85 27.64 7.79
CA ARG A 216 -4.62 28.79 7.29
C ARG A 216 -6.14 28.65 7.48
N PHE A 217 -6.66 27.43 7.34
CA PHE A 217 -8.11 27.19 7.43
C PHE A 217 -8.59 26.95 8.86
N TYR A 218 -7.82 26.20 9.65
CA TYR A 218 -8.16 25.81 11.02
C TYR A 218 -7.46 26.65 12.09
N GLY A 219 -6.38 27.37 11.75
CA GLY A 219 -5.48 27.97 12.74
C GLY A 219 -4.51 26.96 13.40
N HIS A 220 -4.54 25.69 12.98
CA HIS A 220 -3.79 24.60 13.61
C HIS A 220 -3.26 23.61 12.56
N ARG A 221 -2.11 22.98 12.86
CA ARG A 221 -1.65 21.77 12.15
C ARG A 221 -2.43 20.56 12.62
N ALA A 222 -2.48 19.52 11.79
CA ALA A 222 -2.97 18.22 12.20
C ALA A 222 -2.19 17.72 13.43
N LEU A 223 -2.92 17.25 14.44
CA LEU A 223 -2.40 16.63 15.65
C LEU A 223 -1.87 15.22 15.36
N LYS A 224 -2.50 14.54 14.40
CA LYS A 224 -2.10 13.23 13.88
C LYS A 224 -2.19 13.20 12.36
N ALA A 225 -1.20 12.59 11.72
CA ALA A 225 -1.17 12.39 10.28
C ALA A 225 -1.11 10.90 9.94
N TYR A 226 -2.02 10.46 9.08
CA TYR A 226 -2.14 9.09 8.61
C TYR A 226 -1.86 8.97 7.12
N TYR A 227 -1.43 7.80 6.68
CA TYR A 227 -1.31 7.44 5.28
C TYR A 227 -2.02 6.10 5.04
N ILE A 228 -2.73 5.98 3.92
CA ILE A 228 -3.28 4.69 3.46
C ILE A 228 -3.15 4.53 1.95
N GLY A 229 -2.66 3.38 1.51
CA GLY A 229 -2.53 3.09 0.08
C GLY A 229 -2.43 1.59 -0.19
N GLY A 230 -2.68 1.20 -1.44
CA GLY A 230 -2.41 -0.15 -1.91
C GLY A 230 -1.62 -0.14 -3.21
N SER A 231 -0.92 -1.23 -3.52
CA SER A 231 -0.05 -1.31 -4.71
C SER A 231 1.04 -0.22 -4.66
N GLU A 232 1.13 0.63 -5.69
CA GLU A 232 1.98 1.83 -5.71
C GLU A 232 1.70 2.73 -4.51
N GLY A 233 0.45 3.00 -4.15
CA GLY A 233 0.12 3.71 -2.91
C GLY A 233 0.64 3.00 -1.65
N GLY A 234 0.75 1.67 -1.69
CA GLY A 234 1.40 0.91 -0.60
C GLY A 234 2.91 1.17 -0.56
N ARG A 235 3.59 1.20 -1.72
CA ARG A 235 5.01 1.57 -1.82
C ARG A 235 5.24 3.01 -1.37
N GLU A 236 4.39 3.95 -1.77
CA GLU A 236 4.39 5.34 -1.29
C GLU A 236 4.25 5.42 0.24
N GLY A 237 3.36 4.63 0.85
CA GLY A 237 3.25 4.55 2.31
C GLY A 237 4.53 4.05 2.97
N MET A 238 5.13 2.99 2.42
CA MET A 238 6.43 2.48 2.89
C MET A 238 7.56 3.49 2.71
N LEU A 239 7.55 4.25 1.61
CA LEU A 239 8.46 5.37 1.38
C LEU A 239 8.32 6.41 2.49
N MET A 240 7.10 6.79 2.88
CA MET A 240 6.92 7.76 3.96
C MET A 240 7.48 7.23 5.28
N ALA A 241 7.34 5.93 5.58
CA ALA A 241 7.92 5.32 6.77
C ALA A 241 9.47 5.34 6.76
N GLN A 242 10.08 5.04 5.61
CA GLN A 242 11.53 4.86 5.49
C GLN A 242 12.28 6.18 5.27
N ARG A 243 11.78 7.04 4.37
CA ARG A 243 12.46 8.27 3.95
C ARG A 243 12.03 9.51 4.75
N TYR A 244 10.76 9.56 5.16
CA TYR A 244 10.21 10.71 5.88
C TYR A 244 9.55 10.28 7.20
N PRO A 245 10.27 9.53 8.07
CA PRO A 245 9.67 8.89 9.23
C PRO A 245 8.94 9.88 10.14
N ALA A 246 9.37 11.14 10.16
CA ALA A 246 8.82 12.22 10.98
C ALA A 246 7.41 12.72 10.59
N ASP A 247 6.89 12.35 9.42
CA ASP A 247 5.74 13.07 8.84
C ASP A 247 4.38 12.43 9.09
N PHE A 248 4.33 11.13 9.43
CA PHE A 248 3.11 10.34 9.64
C PHE A 248 3.18 9.54 10.92
N ASP A 249 2.12 9.55 11.72
CA ASP A 249 2.02 8.83 12.98
C ASP A 249 1.46 7.41 12.78
N GLY A 250 0.71 7.19 11.70
CA GLY A 250 0.21 5.88 11.32
C GLY A 250 0.18 5.66 9.82
N ILE A 251 0.51 4.44 9.37
CA ILE A 251 0.54 4.08 7.96
C ILE A 251 -0.16 2.73 7.76
N VAL A 252 -1.03 2.63 6.76
CA VAL A 252 -1.62 1.38 6.27
C VAL A 252 -1.16 1.13 4.84
N VAL A 253 -0.64 -0.05 4.56
CA VAL A 253 -0.24 -0.47 3.21
C VAL A 253 -0.85 -1.82 2.86
N ILE A 254 -1.40 -1.93 1.65
CA ILE A 254 -1.99 -3.18 1.14
C ILE A 254 -1.30 -3.57 -0.16
N ASP A 255 -0.72 -4.77 -0.19
CA ASP A 255 0.07 -5.32 -1.29
C ASP A 255 1.10 -4.30 -1.82
N PRO A 256 1.92 -3.70 -0.94
CA PRO A 256 2.85 -2.66 -1.34
C PRO A 256 3.89 -3.20 -2.32
N VAL A 257 4.06 -2.54 -3.46
CA VAL A 257 5.06 -2.89 -4.48
C VAL A 257 6.47 -2.43 -4.08
N ILE A 258 6.91 -2.80 -2.88
CA ILE A 258 8.15 -2.33 -2.24
C ILE A 258 9.44 -2.66 -3.01
N ARG A 259 9.43 -3.69 -3.87
CA ARG A 259 10.55 -4.05 -4.76
C ARG A 259 10.24 -3.65 -6.20
N LEU A 260 9.82 -2.41 -6.44
CA LEU A 260 9.30 -1.96 -7.73
C LEU A 260 10.28 -2.22 -8.89
N MET A 261 11.58 -1.98 -8.71
CA MET A 261 12.59 -2.26 -9.75
C MET A 261 12.83 -3.73 -9.96
N GLY A 262 12.73 -4.52 -8.90
CA GLY A 262 12.70 -5.96 -9.01
C GLY A 262 11.48 -6.47 -9.77
N LEU A 263 10.31 -5.93 -9.44
CA LEU A 263 9.02 -6.33 -10.00
C LEU A 263 8.97 -6.08 -11.50
N TRP A 264 9.30 -4.86 -11.95
CA TRP A 264 9.22 -4.53 -13.38
C TRP A 264 10.26 -5.28 -14.21
N GLN A 265 11.45 -5.58 -13.66
CA GLN A 265 12.41 -6.48 -14.32
C GLN A 265 11.89 -7.92 -14.41
N PHE A 266 11.30 -8.44 -13.33
CA PHE A 266 10.69 -9.77 -13.31
C PHE A 266 9.55 -9.88 -14.34
N GLN A 267 8.70 -8.87 -14.39
CA GLN A 267 7.59 -8.76 -15.32
C GLN A 267 8.03 -8.67 -16.79
N LEU A 268 9.09 -7.90 -17.07
CA LEU A 268 9.73 -7.86 -18.39
C LEU A 268 10.28 -9.24 -18.79
N SER A 269 11.08 -9.86 -17.92
CA SER A 269 11.70 -11.16 -18.19
C SER A 269 10.68 -12.28 -18.37
N MET A 270 9.56 -12.23 -17.63
CA MET A 270 8.45 -13.15 -17.85
C MET A 270 7.82 -13.00 -19.25
N GLY A 271 7.75 -11.77 -19.77
CA GLY A 271 7.34 -11.54 -21.16
C GLY A 271 8.34 -12.10 -22.17
N GLN A 272 9.64 -11.89 -21.95
CA GLN A 272 10.73 -12.45 -22.80
C GLN A 272 10.72 -13.99 -22.82
N VAL A 273 10.46 -14.62 -21.68
CA VAL A 273 10.32 -16.09 -21.61
C VAL A 273 9.10 -16.54 -22.42
N GLN A 274 7.96 -15.89 -22.23
CA GLN A 274 6.72 -16.25 -22.95
C GLN A 274 6.74 -15.95 -24.45
N SER A 275 7.59 -15.03 -24.93
CA SER A 275 7.75 -14.77 -26.37
C SER A 275 8.52 -15.88 -27.11
N SER A 276 9.13 -16.82 -26.38
CA SER A 276 9.84 -17.95 -27.00
C SER A 276 8.86 -18.93 -27.68
N PRO A 277 9.23 -19.59 -28.79
CA PRO A 277 8.36 -20.53 -29.49
C PRO A 277 7.78 -21.62 -28.56
N GLY A 278 6.45 -21.75 -28.54
CA GLY A 278 5.74 -22.74 -27.74
C GLY A 278 5.73 -22.50 -26.22
N ALA A 279 6.26 -21.37 -25.73
CA ALA A 279 6.36 -21.05 -24.31
C ALA A 279 5.13 -20.32 -23.73
N TRP A 280 4.39 -19.59 -24.57
CA TRP A 280 3.22 -18.84 -24.13
C TRP A 280 2.15 -19.75 -23.52
N LEU A 281 1.62 -19.33 -22.37
CA LEU A 281 0.64 -20.08 -21.58
C LEU A 281 -0.82 -19.84 -22.01
N GLY A 282 -1.05 -18.96 -23.00
CA GLY A 282 -2.38 -18.54 -23.43
C GLY A 282 -3.37 -19.69 -23.61
N GLY A 283 -4.59 -19.51 -23.10
CA GLY A 283 -5.65 -20.52 -23.16
C GLY A 283 -5.56 -21.65 -22.12
N LYS A 284 -4.47 -21.76 -21.34
CA LYS A 284 -4.26 -22.82 -20.34
C LYS A 284 -4.30 -22.36 -18.88
N VAL A 285 -4.69 -21.11 -18.63
CA VAL A 285 -4.78 -20.54 -17.28
C VAL A 285 -5.79 -21.31 -16.41
N GLN A 286 -6.94 -21.72 -16.98
CA GLN A 286 -7.91 -22.55 -16.25
C GLN A 286 -7.37 -23.94 -15.94
N LEU A 287 -6.69 -24.59 -16.90
CA LEU A 287 -6.04 -25.89 -16.65
C LEU A 287 -5.05 -25.80 -15.48
N LEU A 288 -4.22 -24.75 -15.48
CA LEU A 288 -3.27 -24.49 -14.40
C LEU A 288 -4.00 -24.31 -13.06
N HIS A 289 -5.04 -23.50 -13.03
CA HIS A 289 -5.84 -23.26 -11.84
C HIS A 289 -6.42 -24.56 -11.29
N ASP A 290 -7.17 -25.32 -12.10
CA ASP A 290 -7.81 -26.56 -11.68
C ASP A 290 -6.80 -27.58 -11.15
N THR A 291 -5.61 -27.63 -11.76
CA THR A 291 -4.50 -28.49 -11.34
C THR A 291 -4.00 -28.13 -9.95
N VAL A 292 -3.75 -26.83 -9.72
CA VAL A 292 -3.29 -26.33 -8.42
C VAL A 292 -4.38 -26.51 -7.36
N ARG A 293 -5.63 -26.17 -7.68
CA ARG A 293 -6.78 -26.35 -6.78
C ARG A 293 -6.91 -27.80 -6.33
N LYS A 294 -6.90 -28.75 -7.27
CA LYS A 294 -7.00 -30.18 -6.95
C LYS A 294 -5.87 -30.67 -6.04
N ALA A 295 -4.68 -30.09 -6.15
CA ALA A 295 -3.53 -30.48 -5.32
C ALA A 295 -3.54 -29.82 -3.94
N CYS A 296 -4.12 -28.62 -3.82
CA CYS A 296 -3.86 -27.73 -2.68
C CYS A 296 -5.08 -27.26 -1.89
N ASP A 297 -6.30 -27.32 -2.43
CA ASP A 297 -7.49 -26.76 -1.79
C ASP A 297 -7.70 -27.32 -0.37
N ALA A 298 -7.92 -28.63 -0.29
CA ALA A 298 -8.31 -29.31 0.94
C ALA A 298 -7.28 -29.27 2.07
N ILE A 299 -6.04 -28.82 1.81
CA ILE A 299 -4.94 -28.91 2.79
C ILE A 299 -5.11 -27.93 3.97
N ASP A 300 -5.99 -26.92 3.83
CA ASP A 300 -6.36 -26.01 4.92
C ASP A 300 -7.66 -26.40 5.64
N GLY A 301 -8.22 -27.57 5.32
CA GLY A 301 -9.34 -28.20 6.02
C GLY A 301 -10.69 -28.04 5.31
N ILE A 302 -10.77 -27.32 4.20
CA ILE A 302 -11.99 -27.16 3.40
C ILE A 302 -11.68 -27.20 1.90
N GLU A 303 -12.65 -27.59 1.09
CA GLU A 303 -12.61 -27.37 -0.36
C GLU A 303 -13.50 -26.18 -0.72
N ASP A 304 -12.92 -24.97 -0.84
CA ASP A 304 -13.69 -23.73 -1.04
C ASP A 304 -13.19 -22.80 -2.14
N GLN A 305 -12.32 -23.27 -3.03
CA GLN A 305 -11.66 -22.45 -4.07
C GLN A 305 -10.56 -21.49 -3.57
N ILE A 306 -10.19 -21.51 -2.28
CA ILE A 306 -9.04 -20.77 -1.73
C ILE A 306 -7.86 -21.71 -1.37
N VAL A 307 -6.61 -21.28 -1.60
CA VAL A 307 -5.42 -21.94 -1.00
C VAL A 307 -4.97 -21.08 0.18
N SER A 308 -5.31 -21.49 1.40
CA SER A 308 -4.92 -20.75 2.61
C SER A 308 -3.53 -21.13 3.11
N ASN A 309 -3.19 -22.42 3.04
CA ASN A 309 -1.86 -22.91 3.41
C ASN A 309 -0.89 -22.88 2.21
N TYR A 310 -0.55 -21.68 1.76
CA TYR A 310 0.27 -21.45 0.56
C TYR A 310 1.68 -22.06 0.64
N LYS A 311 2.27 -22.19 1.85
CA LYS A 311 3.58 -22.82 2.02
C LYS A 311 3.51 -24.32 1.72
N ALA A 312 2.51 -25.02 2.26
CA ALA A 312 2.34 -26.45 2.02
C ALA A 312 1.90 -26.75 0.58
N CYS A 313 1.19 -25.82 -0.08
CA CYS A 313 0.74 -25.99 -1.46
C CYS A 313 1.89 -26.09 -2.47
N ARG A 314 2.96 -25.30 -2.31
CA ARG A 314 4.04 -25.20 -3.30
C ARG A 314 4.57 -26.55 -3.83
N PRO A 315 5.08 -27.47 -3.00
CA PRO A 315 5.59 -28.75 -3.50
C PRO A 315 4.49 -29.63 -4.13
N LEU A 316 3.25 -29.52 -3.68
CA LEU A 316 2.11 -30.27 -4.22
C LEU A 316 1.73 -29.75 -5.61
N ALA A 317 1.65 -28.43 -5.77
CA ALA A 317 1.37 -27.76 -7.03
C ALA A 317 2.48 -28.02 -8.06
N GLU A 318 3.75 -27.90 -7.67
CA GLU A 318 4.89 -28.18 -8.54
C GLU A 318 4.84 -29.63 -9.08
N THR A 319 4.54 -30.59 -8.22
CA THR A 319 4.38 -32.01 -8.61
C THR A 319 3.20 -32.21 -9.55
N ALA A 320 2.04 -31.63 -9.22
CA ALA A 320 0.82 -31.77 -10.00
C ALA A 320 0.95 -31.16 -11.40
N ILE A 321 1.53 -29.95 -11.51
CA ILE A 321 1.77 -29.27 -12.79
C ILE A 321 2.74 -30.09 -13.66
N ALA A 322 3.83 -30.60 -13.08
CA ALA A 322 4.80 -31.41 -13.82
C ALA A 322 4.18 -32.71 -14.38
N SER A 323 3.17 -33.26 -13.70
CA SER A 323 2.45 -34.46 -14.17
C SER A 323 1.60 -34.21 -15.43
N LEU A 324 1.29 -32.95 -15.74
CA LEU A 324 0.53 -32.57 -16.94
C LEU A 324 1.43 -32.29 -18.15
N ARG A 325 2.64 -32.84 -18.20
CA ARG A 325 3.49 -32.73 -19.40
C ARG A 325 2.83 -33.41 -20.61
N CYS A 326 2.77 -32.70 -21.74
CA CYS A 326 2.33 -33.28 -23.01
C CYS A 326 3.25 -34.43 -23.44
N SER A 327 2.67 -35.46 -24.07
CA SER A 327 3.39 -36.71 -24.35
C SER A 327 4.59 -36.51 -25.28
N SER A 328 4.41 -35.72 -26.35
CA SER A 328 5.44 -35.34 -27.31
C SER A 328 6.44 -34.31 -26.78
N GLY A 329 6.14 -33.64 -25.66
CA GLY A 329 6.85 -32.45 -25.19
C GLY A 329 6.46 -31.15 -25.91
N ASN A 330 5.70 -31.22 -27.01
CA ASN A 330 5.15 -30.05 -27.70
C ASN A 330 3.76 -29.70 -27.17
N ASP A 331 3.23 -28.54 -27.59
CA ASP A 331 1.88 -28.14 -27.23
C ASP A 331 0.84 -29.00 -27.98
N GLU A 332 0.07 -29.79 -27.24
CA GLU A 332 -0.99 -30.68 -27.74
C GLU A 332 -2.40 -30.12 -27.46
N GLY A 333 -2.52 -28.83 -27.15
CA GLY A 333 -3.78 -28.16 -26.82
C GLY A 333 -4.05 -28.04 -25.32
N ASN A 334 -5.32 -27.95 -24.94
CA ASN A 334 -5.74 -27.42 -23.62
C ASN A 334 -5.73 -28.42 -22.46
N SER A 335 -5.18 -29.62 -22.64
CA SER A 335 -5.19 -30.69 -21.62
C SER A 335 -3.84 -30.98 -20.96
N CYS A 336 -2.76 -30.39 -21.46
CA CYS A 336 -1.39 -30.60 -20.98
C CYS A 336 -0.51 -29.37 -21.24
N PHE A 337 0.69 -29.35 -20.67
CA PHE A 337 1.71 -28.31 -20.90
C PHE A 337 2.89 -28.86 -21.71
N SER A 338 3.33 -28.11 -22.72
CA SER A 338 4.58 -28.39 -23.44
C SER A 338 5.79 -28.23 -22.51
N ASP A 339 6.97 -28.71 -22.92
CA ASP A 339 8.21 -28.50 -22.16
C ASP A 339 8.54 -27.01 -21.98
N ALA A 340 8.25 -26.20 -23.00
CA ALA A 340 8.45 -24.75 -22.97
C ALA A 340 7.44 -24.05 -22.04
N GLN A 341 6.18 -24.49 -22.00
CA GLN A 341 5.18 -23.99 -21.06
C GLN A 341 5.51 -24.40 -19.61
N LEU A 342 5.96 -25.64 -19.38
CA LEU A 342 6.44 -26.08 -18.07
C LEU A 342 7.67 -25.29 -17.62
N ALA A 343 8.60 -24.98 -18.53
CA ALA A 343 9.73 -24.11 -18.24
C ALA A 343 9.28 -22.69 -17.85
N THR A 344 8.28 -22.14 -18.57
CA THR A 344 7.67 -20.85 -18.24
C THR A 344 7.03 -20.87 -16.85
N LEU A 345 6.25 -21.90 -16.51
CA LEU A 345 5.65 -22.02 -15.17
C LEU A 345 6.72 -22.11 -14.08
N ARG A 346 7.76 -22.93 -14.28
CA ARG A 346 8.89 -23.00 -13.34
C ARG A 346 9.58 -21.65 -13.15
N TRP A 347 9.70 -20.85 -14.21
CA TRP A 347 10.24 -19.49 -14.12
C TRP A 347 9.30 -18.55 -13.34
N THR A 348 8.02 -18.51 -13.71
CA THR A 348 6.99 -17.66 -13.10
C THR A 348 6.84 -17.91 -11.58
N TYR A 349 6.93 -19.17 -11.14
CA TYR A 349 6.86 -19.54 -9.71
C TYR A 349 8.23 -19.58 -9.01
N GLY A 350 9.32 -19.76 -9.76
CA GLY A 350 10.68 -19.78 -9.25
C GLY A 350 11.25 -18.40 -8.90
N GLY A 351 10.77 -17.35 -9.58
CA GLY A 351 11.28 -16.00 -9.44
C GLY A 351 12.54 -15.75 -10.28
N GLN A 352 13.17 -14.60 -10.06
CA GLN A 352 14.33 -14.15 -10.84
C GLN A 352 15.48 -13.76 -9.90
N ARG A 353 16.69 -14.23 -10.20
CA ARG A 353 17.92 -13.69 -9.60
C ARG A 353 18.39 -12.50 -10.44
N TYR A 354 18.72 -11.40 -9.78
CA TYR A 354 19.29 -10.24 -10.47
C TYR A 354 20.74 -10.52 -10.87
N PRO A 355 21.20 -9.99 -12.02
CA PRO A 355 22.60 -10.14 -12.43
C PRO A 355 23.57 -9.33 -11.56
N PHE A 356 23.06 -8.41 -10.74
CA PHE A 356 23.81 -7.62 -9.77
C PHE A 356 22.91 -7.19 -8.61
N THR A 357 23.52 -6.80 -7.50
CA THR A 357 22.81 -6.35 -6.31
C THR A 357 22.16 -4.97 -6.52
N LEU A 358 20.90 -4.87 -6.10
CA LEU A 358 20.10 -3.64 -6.05
C LEU A 358 20.17 -3.00 -4.65
N ALA A 359 19.37 -1.94 -4.38
CA ALA A 359 19.34 -1.27 -3.09
C ALA A 359 19.07 -2.26 -1.93
N ASN A 360 19.58 -1.95 -0.74
CA ASN A 360 19.39 -2.76 0.48
C ASN A 360 19.78 -4.24 0.34
N GLN A 361 20.81 -4.52 -0.47
CA GLN A 361 21.35 -5.87 -0.72
C GLN A 361 20.37 -6.83 -1.40
N LEU A 362 19.36 -6.31 -2.11
CA LEU A 362 18.43 -7.14 -2.89
C LEU A 362 19.16 -7.87 -4.03
N GLN A 363 19.01 -9.20 -4.07
CA GLN A 363 19.64 -10.07 -5.09
C GLN A 363 18.63 -10.84 -5.95
N SER A 364 17.34 -10.82 -5.61
CA SER A 364 16.31 -11.54 -6.34
C SER A 364 14.90 -10.94 -6.16
N TYR A 365 14.03 -11.30 -7.09
CA TYR A 365 12.59 -11.15 -7.00
C TYR A 365 11.95 -12.54 -6.83
N PRO A 366 11.10 -12.76 -5.81
CA PRO A 366 10.44 -14.06 -5.61
C PRO A 366 9.34 -14.28 -6.67
N GLY A 367 9.12 -15.55 -7.06
CA GLY A 367 8.01 -15.92 -7.93
C GLY A 367 6.65 -15.77 -7.24
N TYR A 368 5.57 -15.90 -8.00
CA TYR A 368 4.21 -15.82 -7.45
C TYR A 368 3.89 -16.98 -6.51
N LEU A 369 2.87 -16.80 -5.66
CA LEU A 369 2.27 -17.89 -4.90
C LEU A 369 1.23 -18.65 -5.75
N TYR A 370 0.98 -19.91 -5.41
CA TYR A 370 -0.02 -20.76 -6.04
C TYR A 370 -1.43 -20.52 -5.49
N GLY A 371 -2.47 -20.78 -6.28
CA GLY A 371 -3.84 -20.96 -5.81
C GLY A 371 -4.90 -19.99 -6.33
N SER A 372 -4.62 -19.21 -7.36
CA SER A 372 -5.54 -18.16 -7.85
C SER A 372 -5.39 -17.79 -9.32
N GLU A 373 -4.84 -18.70 -10.11
CA GLU A 373 -4.37 -18.43 -11.46
C GLU A 373 -5.52 -17.94 -12.36
N ALA A 374 -6.70 -18.57 -12.25
CA ALA A 374 -7.89 -18.22 -13.03
C ALA A 374 -8.93 -17.37 -12.25
N VAL A 375 -8.56 -16.77 -11.12
CA VAL A 375 -9.41 -15.77 -10.46
C VAL A 375 -9.43 -14.50 -11.31
N ASP A 376 -10.57 -13.81 -11.37
CA ASP A 376 -10.65 -12.54 -12.09
C ASP A 376 -9.59 -11.55 -11.58
N GLY A 377 -8.89 -10.91 -12.53
CA GLY A 377 -7.77 -10.01 -12.22
C GLY A 377 -6.44 -10.69 -11.86
N ALA A 378 -6.28 -12.00 -12.07
CA ALA A 378 -5.05 -12.77 -11.79
C ALA A 378 -4.17 -12.98 -13.05
N PHE A 379 -3.85 -14.24 -13.44
CA PHE A 379 -2.87 -14.53 -14.50
C PHE A 379 -3.29 -13.96 -15.86
N GLU A 380 -4.55 -14.08 -16.25
CA GLU A 380 -4.98 -13.58 -17.57
C GLU A 380 -4.71 -12.08 -17.70
N ARG A 381 -5.05 -11.31 -16.66
CA ARG A 381 -4.83 -9.86 -16.62
C ARG A 381 -3.35 -9.49 -16.57
N TRP A 382 -2.57 -10.15 -15.72
CA TRP A 382 -1.21 -9.71 -15.40
C TRP A 382 -0.13 -10.47 -16.15
N VAL A 383 -0.26 -11.77 -16.33
CA VAL A 383 0.81 -12.67 -16.79
C VAL A 383 0.67 -13.00 -18.27
N THR A 384 -0.46 -13.56 -18.71
CA THR A 384 -0.57 -14.18 -20.03
C THR A 384 -1.16 -13.26 -21.08
N GLY A 385 -2.16 -12.45 -20.73
CA GLY A 385 -3.02 -11.78 -21.69
C GLY A 385 -3.82 -12.76 -22.56
N THR A 386 -4.46 -12.22 -23.60
CA THR A 386 -5.11 -12.95 -24.69
C THR A 386 -4.24 -13.01 -25.95
N VAL A 387 -3.10 -12.31 -25.98
CA VAL A 387 -2.09 -12.38 -27.04
C VAL A 387 -0.71 -12.63 -26.44
N ALA A 388 0.13 -13.38 -27.16
CA ALA A 388 1.51 -13.63 -26.75
C ALA A 388 2.33 -12.33 -26.75
N PRO A 389 3.30 -12.18 -25.82
CA PRO A 389 4.26 -11.08 -25.84
C PRO A 389 5.02 -11.04 -27.17
N GLY A 390 5.20 -9.82 -27.72
CA GLY A 390 5.94 -9.57 -28.95
C GLY A 390 6.75 -8.28 -28.87
N THR A 391 7.19 -7.76 -30.02
CA THR A 391 7.99 -6.52 -30.07
C THR A 391 7.21 -5.28 -29.65
N ASN A 392 5.87 -5.31 -29.76
CA ASN A 392 5.00 -4.27 -29.20
C ASN A 392 4.55 -4.67 -27.77
N PRO A 393 5.12 -4.08 -26.71
CA PRO A 393 4.72 -4.36 -25.33
C PRO A 393 3.30 -3.89 -24.99
N ASP A 394 2.73 -2.97 -25.78
CA ASP A 394 1.43 -2.34 -25.53
C ASP A 394 0.32 -2.89 -26.44
N ALA A 395 0.54 -4.09 -27.00
CA ALA A 395 -0.45 -4.75 -27.84
C ALA A 395 -1.79 -4.93 -27.09
N VAL A 396 -2.90 -4.64 -27.77
CA VAL A 396 -4.24 -4.87 -27.22
C VAL A 396 -4.40 -6.34 -26.87
N GLY A 397 -4.79 -6.63 -25.63
CA GLY A 397 -4.89 -7.99 -25.10
C GLY A 397 -3.58 -8.53 -24.52
N GLY A 398 -2.48 -7.78 -24.54
CA GLY A 398 -1.22 -8.18 -23.91
C GLY A 398 -1.34 -8.24 -22.38
N GLY A 399 -0.56 -9.13 -21.76
CA GLY A 399 -0.47 -9.20 -20.29
C GLY A 399 0.13 -7.91 -19.71
N ARG A 400 -0.48 -7.36 -18.65
CA ARG A 400 -0.07 -6.07 -18.05
C ARG A 400 1.39 -6.06 -17.56
N SER A 401 1.90 -7.20 -17.09
CA SER A 401 3.29 -7.32 -16.64
C SER A 401 4.26 -6.96 -17.76
N TYR A 402 4.05 -7.49 -18.98
CA TYR A 402 4.96 -7.22 -20.08
C TYR A 402 4.91 -5.75 -20.54
N SER A 403 3.71 -5.14 -20.57
CA SER A 403 3.57 -3.70 -20.88
C SER A 403 4.33 -2.83 -19.87
N VAL A 404 4.12 -3.04 -18.57
CA VAL A 404 4.78 -2.27 -17.52
C VAL A 404 6.30 -2.49 -17.50
N GLY A 405 6.76 -3.74 -17.66
CA GLY A 405 8.17 -4.05 -17.82
C GLY A 405 8.78 -3.41 -19.09
N GLY A 406 8.00 -3.32 -20.17
CA GLY A 406 8.37 -2.59 -21.39
C GLY A 406 8.50 -1.08 -21.16
N SER A 407 7.62 -0.47 -20.36
CA SER A 407 7.72 0.94 -19.98
C SER A 407 8.96 1.24 -19.14
N LEU A 408 9.32 0.35 -18.20
CA LEU A 408 10.60 0.43 -17.45
C LEU A 408 11.77 0.61 -18.42
N VAL A 409 11.87 -0.29 -19.40
CA VAL A 409 12.99 -0.28 -20.35
C VAL A 409 12.98 1.01 -21.15
N ARG A 410 11.88 1.30 -21.85
CA ARG A 410 11.78 2.43 -22.79
C ARG A 410 11.97 3.79 -22.12
N TYR A 411 11.35 4.03 -20.97
CA TYR A 411 11.26 5.40 -20.43
C TYR A 411 12.13 5.64 -19.21
N PHE A 412 12.36 4.62 -18.38
CA PHE A 412 13.11 4.81 -17.13
C PHE A 412 14.58 4.48 -17.31
N VAL A 413 14.90 3.41 -18.05
CA VAL A 413 16.26 2.88 -18.17
C VAL A 413 16.98 3.42 -19.41
N THR A 414 16.46 3.14 -20.61
CA THR A 414 17.12 3.51 -21.87
C THR A 414 16.80 4.94 -22.29
N LYS A 415 15.67 5.48 -21.82
CA LYS A 415 15.09 6.76 -22.28
C LYS A 415 14.89 6.81 -23.80
N ASP A 416 14.59 5.66 -24.40
CA ASP A 416 14.25 5.50 -25.80
C ASP A 416 12.85 4.86 -25.93
N ALA A 417 11.88 5.68 -26.35
CA ALA A 417 10.50 5.28 -26.55
C ALA A 417 10.30 4.22 -27.64
N GLN A 418 11.29 4.02 -28.52
CA GLN A 418 11.25 3.03 -29.62
C GLN A 418 12.04 1.76 -29.30
N TYR A 419 12.64 1.67 -28.10
CA TYR A 419 13.43 0.51 -27.72
C TYR A 419 12.57 -0.76 -27.68
N ASN A 420 13.06 -1.84 -28.30
CA ASN A 420 12.41 -3.15 -28.28
C ASN A 420 12.68 -3.85 -26.93
N PRO A 421 11.68 -4.06 -26.06
CA PRO A 421 11.92 -4.64 -24.73
C PRO A 421 12.44 -6.09 -24.76
N LEU A 422 12.23 -6.82 -25.86
CA LEU A 422 12.75 -8.17 -26.02
C LEU A 422 14.29 -8.22 -26.11
N ASP A 423 14.92 -7.12 -26.53
CA ASP A 423 16.38 -7.03 -26.67
C ASP A 423 17.09 -6.58 -25.38
N PHE A 424 16.32 -6.22 -24.34
CA PHE A 424 16.85 -5.65 -23.11
C PHE A 424 17.70 -6.63 -22.30
N LYS A 425 18.89 -6.17 -21.89
CA LYS A 425 19.80 -6.87 -20.97
C LYS A 425 20.12 -5.95 -19.80
N ALA A 426 19.82 -6.40 -18.58
CA ALA A 426 19.96 -5.57 -17.38
C ALA A 426 21.44 -5.21 -17.10
N GLU A 427 22.37 -6.10 -17.44
CA GLU A 427 23.82 -5.95 -17.28
C GLU A 427 24.37 -4.70 -17.96
N ASP A 428 23.86 -4.38 -19.15
CA ASP A 428 24.28 -3.23 -19.96
C ASP A 428 23.84 -1.90 -19.33
N HIS A 429 22.90 -1.94 -18.38
CA HIS A 429 22.30 -0.77 -17.73
C HIS A 429 22.46 -0.76 -16.20
N LYS A 430 23.45 -1.51 -15.68
CA LYS A 430 23.67 -1.70 -14.24
C LYS A 430 23.60 -0.40 -13.41
N ALA A 431 24.36 0.62 -13.78
CA ALA A 431 24.43 1.86 -13.02
C ALA A 431 23.06 2.57 -12.92
N ARG A 432 22.32 2.61 -14.03
CA ARG A 432 20.98 3.22 -14.06
C ARG A 432 19.98 2.43 -13.22
N LEU A 433 19.99 1.10 -13.33
CA LEU A 433 19.11 0.23 -12.53
C LEU A 433 19.40 0.33 -11.02
N GLN A 434 20.67 0.44 -10.63
CA GLN A 434 21.05 0.66 -9.23
C GLN A 434 20.58 2.03 -8.71
N GLN A 435 20.69 3.08 -9.52
CA GLN A 435 20.16 4.41 -9.16
C GLN A 435 18.64 4.38 -8.99
N LEU A 436 17.91 3.82 -9.96
CA LEU A 436 16.46 3.71 -9.90
C LEU A 436 15.99 2.89 -8.69
N SER A 437 16.70 1.81 -8.38
CA SER A 437 16.43 0.98 -7.20
C SER A 437 16.59 1.78 -5.90
N GLN A 438 17.63 2.61 -5.76
CA GLN A 438 17.78 3.49 -4.60
C GLN A 438 16.64 4.50 -4.43
N TRP A 439 15.96 4.87 -5.51
CA TRP A 439 14.87 5.83 -5.48
C TRP A 439 13.50 5.20 -5.29
N MET A 440 13.29 3.99 -5.81
CA MET A 440 11.96 3.41 -5.97
C MET A 440 11.75 2.11 -5.17
N ASP A 441 12.80 1.37 -4.79
CA ASP A 441 12.64 0.21 -3.91
C ASP A 441 12.57 0.63 -2.43
N MET A 442 11.46 0.34 -1.77
CA MET A 442 11.20 0.65 -0.35
C MET A 442 11.49 -0.56 0.53
N THR A 443 12.74 -0.99 0.52
CA THR A 443 13.18 -2.27 1.12
C THR A 443 14.16 -2.12 2.27
N ASP A 444 14.35 -0.92 2.83
CA ASP A 444 15.16 -0.77 4.04
C ASP A 444 14.44 -1.43 5.22
N PRO A 445 15.03 -2.48 5.84
CA PRO A 445 14.40 -3.15 6.98
C PRO A 445 14.55 -2.35 8.29
N ASP A 446 15.35 -1.27 8.31
CA ASP A 446 15.56 -0.46 9.50
C ASP A 446 14.49 0.64 9.64
N LEU A 447 13.41 0.32 10.35
CA LEU A 447 12.35 1.28 10.68
C LEU A 447 12.56 1.94 12.05
N SER A 448 13.79 1.99 12.56
CA SER A 448 14.08 2.50 13.92
C SER A 448 13.64 3.95 14.10
N ALA A 449 13.84 4.82 13.11
CA ALA A 449 13.45 6.22 13.18
C ALA A 449 11.92 6.40 13.25
N PHE A 450 11.17 5.63 12.46
CA PHE A 450 9.71 5.64 12.46
C PHE A 450 9.16 5.13 13.80
N ARG A 451 9.70 4.01 14.31
CA ARG A 451 9.34 3.46 15.62
C ARG A 451 9.65 4.44 16.76
N ALA A 452 10.85 5.03 16.76
CA ALA A 452 11.35 5.82 17.90
C ALA A 452 10.47 7.04 18.22
N ARG A 453 9.76 7.58 17.23
CA ARG A 453 8.80 8.67 17.41
C ARG A 453 7.35 8.23 17.64
N GLY A 454 7.11 6.93 17.77
CA GLY A 454 5.78 6.36 18.02
C GLY A 454 4.95 6.01 16.78
N GLY A 455 5.55 6.01 15.58
CA GLY A 455 4.84 5.66 14.35
C GLY A 455 4.31 4.23 14.37
N LYS A 456 3.10 3.99 13.84
CA LYS A 456 2.47 2.65 13.74
C LYS A 456 2.25 2.27 12.27
N LEU A 457 2.46 1.00 11.92
CA LEU A 457 2.37 0.47 10.56
C LEU A 457 1.50 -0.79 10.55
N ILE A 458 0.53 -0.84 9.64
CA ILE A 458 -0.26 -2.03 9.32
C ILE A 458 0.01 -2.40 7.86
N MET A 459 0.46 -3.63 7.61
CA MET A 459 0.61 -4.19 6.28
C MET A 459 -0.34 -5.36 6.08
N ARG A 460 -0.94 -5.43 4.90
CA ARG A 460 -1.70 -6.60 4.44
C ARG A 460 -1.14 -7.07 3.10
N GLU A 461 -0.96 -8.37 2.98
CA GLU A 461 -0.62 -9.06 1.73
C GLU A 461 -1.77 -9.98 1.31
N ASN A 462 -2.31 -9.76 0.11
CA ASN A 462 -3.30 -10.61 -0.52
C ASN A 462 -2.58 -11.71 -1.30
N LEU A 463 -2.69 -12.95 -0.86
CA LEU A 463 -1.82 -14.04 -1.32
C LEU A 463 -2.15 -14.53 -2.74
N SER A 464 -3.30 -14.12 -3.26
CA SER A 464 -3.75 -14.44 -4.61
C SER A 464 -3.40 -13.34 -5.63
N ASP A 465 -2.65 -12.33 -5.22
CA ASP A 465 -2.13 -11.25 -6.06
C ASP A 465 -1.16 -11.78 -7.13
N LYS A 466 -1.31 -11.23 -8.35
CA LYS A 466 -0.49 -11.47 -9.55
C LYS A 466 0.01 -10.17 -10.19
N GLY A 467 -0.40 -9.01 -9.66
CA GLY A 467 0.19 -7.72 -10.00
C GLY A 467 1.56 -7.54 -9.33
N ASN A 468 1.74 -8.12 -8.15
CA ASN A 468 3.05 -8.35 -7.52
C ASN A 468 3.13 -9.78 -6.95
N SER A 469 4.32 -10.22 -6.54
CA SER A 469 4.43 -11.41 -5.69
C SER A 469 4.23 -11.04 -4.22
N PRO A 470 3.22 -11.61 -3.53
CA PRO A 470 3.01 -11.42 -2.08
C PRO A 470 4.20 -11.84 -1.24
N GLN A 471 5.04 -12.73 -1.77
CA GLN A 471 6.28 -13.14 -1.11
C GLN A 471 7.22 -11.96 -0.88
N THR A 472 7.12 -10.88 -1.66
CA THR A 472 7.94 -9.67 -1.44
C THR A 472 7.65 -8.99 -0.11
N GLY A 473 6.36 -8.82 0.26
CA GLY A 473 5.99 -8.26 1.56
C GLY A 473 6.27 -9.21 2.71
N ILE A 474 6.08 -10.52 2.51
CA ILE A 474 6.46 -11.57 3.48
C ILE A 474 7.95 -11.48 3.80
N ASP A 475 8.81 -11.52 2.77
CA ASP A 475 10.26 -11.41 2.93
C ASP A 475 10.66 -10.08 3.61
N TYR A 476 9.96 -8.98 3.31
CA TYR A 476 10.27 -7.68 3.91
C TYR A 476 9.93 -7.63 5.39
N TYR A 477 8.75 -8.12 5.79
CA TYR A 477 8.41 -8.23 7.20
C TYR A 477 9.44 -9.09 7.95
N ASP A 478 9.82 -10.23 7.39
CA ASP A 478 10.84 -11.10 7.97
C ASP A 478 12.20 -10.39 8.08
N ALA A 479 12.58 -9.58 7.09
CA ALA A 479 13.80 -8.77 7.13
C ALA A 479 13.76 -7.68 8.23
N VAL A 480 12.63 -7.01 8.43
CA VAL A 480 12.45 -6.05 9.54
C VAL A 480 12.56 -6.75 10.89
N VAL A 481 11.92 -7.91 11.05
CA VAL A 481 12.01 -8.73 12.28
C VAL A 481 13.45 -9.17 12.53
N ALA A 482 14.17 -9.63 11.51
CA ALA A 482 15.57 -10.02 11.62
C ALA A 482 16.47 -8.84 12.02
N LYS A 483 16.19 -7.64 11.50
CA LYS A 483 16.96 -6.42 11.76
C LYS A 483 16.68 -5.82 13.15
N MET A 484 15.42 -5.77 13.57
CA MET A 484 14.97 -5.00 14.74
C MET A 484 14.60 -5.87 15.95
N GLY A 485 14.31 -7.15 15.74
CA GLY A 485 13.83 -8.10 16.74
C GLY A 485 12.30 -8.08 16.88
N GLN A 486 11.69 -9.27 17.00
CA GLN A 486 10.23 -9.44 17.02
C GLN A 486 9.55 -8.58 18.10
N GLU A 487 10.07 -8.56 19.32
CA GLU A 487 9.49 -7.78 20.43
C GLU A 487 9.38 -6.28 20.12
N LYS A 488 10.36 -5.72 19.40
CA LYS A 488 10.30 -4.31 18.98
C LYS A 488 9.31 -4.13 17.85
N VAL A 489 9.31 -5.03 16.87
CA VAL A 489 8.39 -4.99 15.72
C VAL A 489 6.93 -5.03 16.19
N ASP A 490 6.58 -5.89 17.14
CA ASP A 490 5.20 -6.03 17.67
C ASP A 490 4.64 -4.75 18.29
N GLN A 491 5.49 -3.81 18.70
CA GLN A 491 5.07 -2.54 19.28
C GLN A 491 4.59 -1.53 18.24
N PHE A 492 4.95 -1.70 16.97
CA PHE A 492 4.71 -0.68 15.95
C PHE A 492 4.38 -1.20 14.54
N PHE A 493 4.64 -2.46 14.20
CA PHE A 493 4.39 -3.00 12.86
C PHE A 493 3.64 -4.33 12.93
N MET A 494 2.38 -4.32 12.49
CA MET A 494 1.54 -5.51 12.33
C MET A 494 1.40 -5.87 10.85
N ALA A 495 1.72 -7.11 10.48
CA ALA A 495 1.57 -7.63 9.13
C ALA A 495 0.59 -8.81 9.08
N TYR A 496 -0.25 -8.85 8.06
CA TYR A 496 -1.28 -9.86 7.85
C TYR A 496 -1.26 -10.43 6.43
N ALA A 497 -1.78 -11.64 6.29
CA ALA A 497 -1.94 -12.30 5.00
C ALA A 497 -3.40 -12.68 4.75
N VAL A 498 -3.87 -12.52 3.52
CA VAL A 498 -5.24 -12.86 3.11
C VAL A 498 -5.23 -13.78 1.90
N PRO A 499 -5.51 -15.07 2.10
CA PRO A 499 -5.74 -16.01 1.00
C PRO A 499 -6.93 -15.63 0.11
N GLY A 500 -6.85 -15.98 -1.18
CA GLY A 500 -8.00 -15.94 -2.09
C GLY A 500 -8.37 -14.56 -2.65
N LEU A 501 -7.66 -13.50 -2.26
CA LEU A 501 -7.91 -12.15 -2.78
C LEU A 501 -6.86 -11.71 -3.81
N PRO A 502 -7.29 -11.18 -4.97
CA PRO A 502 -6.37 -10.65 -5.96
C PRO A 502 -5.82 -9.28 -5.54
N HIS A 503 -4.93 -8.73 -6.37
CA HIS A 503 -4.20 -7.48 -6.13
C HIS A 503 -5.09 -6.36 -5.57
N THR A 504 -4.77 -5.92 -4.36
CA THR A 504 -5.35 -4.83 -3.57
C THR A 504 -6.86 -4.97 -3.29
N SER A 505 -7.44 -6.16 -3.44
CA SER A 505 -8.88 -6.36 -3.41
C SER A 505 -9.48 -6.14 -2.01
N ALA A 506 -10.65 -5.50 -1.96
CA ALA A 506 -11.48 -5.37 -0.77
C ALA A 506 -12.43 -6.57 -0.59
N GLY A 507 -12.38 -7.57 -1.47
CA GLY A 507 -13.24 -8.74 -1.46
C GLY A 507 -13.63 -9.19 -2.86
N LEU A 508 -14.06 -10.44 -2.98
CA LEU A 508 -14.72 -10.98 -4.18
C LEU A 508 -16.22 -11.19 -3.86
N PRO A 509 -17.14 -10.71 -4.70
CA PRO A 509 -18.56 -10.91 -4.49
C PRO A 509 -18.94 -12.40 -4.60
N ALA A 510 -20.08 -12.76 -3.99
CA ALA A 510 -20.67 -14.08 -4.17
C ALA A 510 -20.97 -14.34 -5.65
N GLY A 511 -20.68 -15.56 -6.12
CA GLY A 511 -20.81 -15.93 -7.53
C GLY A 511 -19.64 -15.54 -8.43
N SER A 512 -18.56 -14.96 -7.89
CA SER A 512 -17.29 -14.83 -8.64
C SER A 512 -16.80 -16.20 -9.12
N ALA A 513 -16.37 -16.28 -10.38
CA ALA A 513 -15.76 -17.48 -10.94
C ALA A 513 -14.47 -17.83 -10.19
N ASN A 514 -14.20 -19.13 -10.02
CA ASN A 514 -12.98 -19.63 -9.39
C ASN A 514 -12.77 -19.09 -7.95
N ALA A 515 -13.87 -18.81 -7.26
CA ALA A 515 -13.91 -18.35 -5.88
C ALA A 515 -15.03 -19.09 -5.11
N PRO A 516 -15.08 -19.02 -3.77
CA PRO A 516 -16.17 -19.63 -3.02
C PRO A 516 -17.53 -19.10 -3.49
N SER A 517 -18.57 -19.93 -3.42
CA SER A 517 -19.94 -19.53 -3.84
C SER A 517 -20.47 -18.32 -3.05
N TYR A 518 -20.02 -18.15 -1.81
CA TYR A 518 -20.31 -17.02 -0.91
C TYR A 518 -19.34 -15.84 -1.07
N GLY A 519 -18.44 -15.87 -2.06
CA GLY A 519 -17.40 -14.88 -2.29
C GLY A 519 -16.24 -14.99 -1.30
N THR A 520 -15.29 -14.05 -1.42
CA THR A 520 -14.13 -13.97 -0.51
C THR A 520 -14.20 -12.64 0.23
N PRO A 521 -14.45 -12.62 1.55
CA PRO A 521 -14.51 -11.38 2.32
C PRO A 521 -13.12 -10.75 2.43
N GLY A 522 -13.07 -9.43 2.27
CA GLY A 522 -11.82 -8.67 2.34
C GLY A 522 -11.98 -7.28 2.98
N ALA A 523 -13.18 -6.91 3.41
CA ALA A 523 -13.46 -5.57 3.88
C ALA A 523 -13.16 -5.42 5.39
N ILE A 524 -12.53 -4.30 5.74
CA ILE A 524 -12.13 -3.93 7.10
C ILE A 524 -11.81 -2.43 7.19
N ASP A 525 -12.21 -1.77 8.28
CA ASP A 525 -11.85 -0.36 8.55
C ASP A 525 -10.42 -0.25 9.11
N PHE A 526 -9.44 -0.20 8.21
CA PHE A 526 -8.03 -0.07 8.61
C PHE A 526 -7.71 1.28 9.23
N ILE A 527 -8.36 2.37 8.80
CA ILE A 527 -8.10 3.71 9.34
C ILE A 527 -8.57 3.77 10.79
N GLY A 528 -9.73 3.19 11.11
CA GLY A 528 -10.24 3.06 12.47
C GLY A 528 -9.32 2.24 13.36
N LEU A 529 -8.84 1.09 12.87
CA LEU A 529 -7.87 0.25 13.60
C LEU A 529 -6.56 0.99 13.88
N LEU A 530 -6.03 1.71 12.88
CA LEU A 530 -4.78 2.45 13.01
C LEU A 530 -4.94 3.65 13.94
N ASP A 531 -6.05 4.37 13.87
CA ASP A 531 -6.36 5.50 14.75
C ASP A 531 -6.46 5.06 16.22
N ASP A 532 -7.16 3.95 16.49
CA ASP A 532 -7.22 3.33 17.81
C ASP A 532 -5.81 2.96 18.33
N TRP A 533 -4.94 2.46 17.45
CA TRP A 533 -3.58 2.10 17.85
C TRP A 533 -2.70 3.32 18.12
N VAL A 534 -2.76 4.35 17.27
CA VAL A 534 -1.94 5.55 17.41
C VAL A 534 -2.37 6.38 18.63
N GLU A 535 -3.66 6.49 18.92
CA GLU A 535 -4.14 7.38 19.98
C GLU A 535 -4.36 6.69 21.33
N LYS A 536 -4.68 5.39 21.32
CA LYS A 536 -5.08 4.67 22.54
C LYS A 536 -4.13 3.51 22.86
N ASP A 537 -3.05 3.37 22.09
CA ASP A 537 -2.12 2.24 22.11
C ASP A 537 -2.83 0.87 22.02
N LYS A 538 -4.00 0.84 21.40
CA LYS A 538 -4.79 -0.38 21.19
C LYS A 538 -4.24 -1.13 19.98
N ARG A 539 -3.21 -1.94 20.23
CA ARG A 539 -2.59 -2.78 19.19
C ARG A 539 -3.64 -3.67 18.50
N PRO A 540 -3.64 -3.76 17.16
CA PRO A 540 -4.44 -4.73 16.43
C PRO A 540 -4.21 -6.18 16.92
N ALA A 541 -5.29 -6.97 16.96
CA ALA A 541 -5.23 -8.39 17.34
C ALA A 541 -4.43 -9.21 16.31
N ASN A 542 -3.95 -10.39 16.70
CA ASN A 542 -3.22 -11.27 15.78
C ASN A 542 -4.14 -11.88 14.69
N ASP A 543 -5.44 -11.85 14.91
CA ASP A 543 -6.49 -12.23 13.97
C ASP A 543 -7.53 -11.10 13.88
N LEU A 544 -7.77 -10.63 12.67
CA LEU A 544 -8.73 -9.57 12.39
C LEU A 544 -9.91 -10.13 11.60
N LEU A 545 -11.11 -9.59 11.81
CA LEU A 545 -12.30 -10.04 11.08
C LEU A 545 -12.39 -9.33 9.73
N LEU A 546 -12.31 -10.09 8.63
CA LEU A 546 -12.70 -9.62 7.31
C LEU A 546 -14.18 -9.91 7.08
N THR A 547 -14.85 -8.98 6.42
CA THR A 547 -16.26 -9.13 6.09
C THR A 547 -16.54 -8.90 4.60
N SER A 548 -17.67 -9.43 4.17
CA SER A 548 -18.37 -9.05 2.95
C SER A 548 -19.81 -8.79 3.34
N ARG A 549 -20.37 -7.67 2.90
CA ARG A 549 -21.72 -7.24 3.25
C ARG A 549 -22.52 -6.86 2.01
N LYS A 550 -23.84 -6.93 2.13
CA LYS A 550 -24.73 -6.40 1.08
C LYS A 550 -24.42 -4.91 0.86
N PRO A 551 -24.53 -4.41 -0.38
CA PRO A 551 -24.18 -3.03 -0.72
C PRO A 551 -25.21 -1.97 -0.28
N LEU A 552 -26.34 -2.40 0.28
CA LEU A 552 -27.43 -1.53 0.75
C LEU A 552 -27.75 -1.79 2.24
N PRO A 553 -28.23 -0.78 2.98
CA PRO A 553 -28.67 -0.93 4.36
C PRO A 553 -29.72 -2.04 4.53
N PRO A 554 -29.68 -2.81 5.63
CA PRO A 554 -28.80 -2.63 6.80
C PRO A 554 -27.39 -3.24 6.64
N PHE A 555 -26.91 -3.45 5.41
CA PHE A 555 -25.60 -4.03 5.10
C PHE A 555 -25.39 -5.40 5.75
N ASP A 556 -26.39 -6.29 5.56
CA ASP A 556 -26.34 -7.65 6.11
C ASP A 556 -25.02 -8.34 5.76
N LEU A 557 -24.46 -9.05 6.73
CA LEU A 557 -23.27 -9.89 6.53
C LEU A 557 -23.58 -10.98 5.50
N VAL A 558 -22.73 -11.10 4.49
CA VAL A 558 -22.76 -12.16 3.47
C VAL A 558 -21.80 -13.27 3.84
N SER A 559 -20.55 -12.90 4.14
CA SER A 559 -19.51 -13.85 4.55
C SER A 559 -18.45 -13.15 5.40
N SER A 560 -17.68 -13.95 6.15
CA SER A 560 -16.57 -13.47 6.98
C SER A 560 -15.45 -14.52 7.06
N LYS A 561 -14.21 -14.04 7.19
CA LYS A 561 -13.02 -14.88 7.39
C LYS A 561 -12.06 -14.18 8.36
N PRO A 562 -11.27 -14.91 9.16
CA PRO A 562 -10.18 -14.29 9.88
C PRO A 562 -9.03 -13.96 8.93
N MET A 563 -8.52 -12.74 9.01
CA MET A 563 -7.23 -12.32 8.48
C MET A 563 -6.17 -12.60 9.53
N CYS A 564 -5.32 -13.59 9.25
CA CYS A 564 -4.30 -14.04 10.18
C CYS A 564 -3.03 -13.20 10.06
N ARG A 565 -2.37 -13.00 11.20
CA ARG A 565 -1.01 -12.45 11.26
C ARG A 565 -0.08 -13.28 10.35
N LEU A 566 0.81 -12.58 9.66
CA LEU A 566 1.79 -13.16 8.76
C LEU A 566 2.60 -14.25 9.49
N GLY A 567 2.76 -15.41 8.83
CA GLY A 567 3.27 -16.64 9.44
C GLY A 567 2.18 -17.60 9.92
N SER A 568 0.90 -17.23 9.82
CA SER A 568 -0.26 -18.08 10.09
C SER A 568 -1.30 -18.00 8.97
N TYR A 569 -2.16 -19.02 8.85
CA TYR A 569 -3.25 -19.09 7.87
C TYR A 569 -4.58 -19.44 8.52
N PRO A 570 -5.73 -19.05 7.92
CA PRO A 570 -7.04 -19.51 8.35
C PRO A 570 -7.20 -21.00 8.05
N HIS A 571 -7.25 -21.84 9.08
CA HIS A 571 -7.54 -23.27 8.96
C HIS A 571 -8.99 -23.55 9.30
N TYR A 572 -9.70 -24.28 8.45
CA TYR A 572 -11.10 -24.62 8.66
C TYR A 572 -11.26 -25.69 9.73
N ILE A 573 -12.18 -25.47 10.67
CA ILE A 573 -12.51 -26.39 11.77
C ILE A 573 -13.99 -26.73 11.84
N GLY A 574 -14.80 -26.21 10.91
CA GLY A 574 -16.22 -26.52 10.84
C GLY A 574 -16.48 -27.91 10.27
N SER A 575 -17.75 -28.32 10.30
CA SER A 575 -18.16 -29.69 9.94
C SER A 575 -18.76 -29.83 8.54
N THR A 576 -19.03 -28.72 7.83
CA THR A 576 -19.63 -28.74 6.48
C THR A 576 -19.00 -27.70 5.55
N PRO A 577 -18.94 -27.89 4.23
CA PRO A 577 -18.41 -26.87 3.32
C PRO A 577 -19.14 -25.51 3.40
N GLN A 578 -20.46 -25.51 3.66
CA GLN A 578 -21.25 -24.27 3.79
C GLN A 578 -20.84 -23.45 5.02
N GLY A 579 -20.29 -24.09 6.05
CA GLY A 579 -19.71 -23.38 7.19
C GLY A 579 -18.51 -22.52 6.80
N GLY A 580 -17.94 -22.70 5.60
CA GLY A 580 -16.82 -21.92 5.11
C GLY A 580 -17.10 -20.41 4.99
N ALA A 581 -18.36 -19.99 4.92
CA ALA A 581 -18.76 -18.59 4.83
C ALA A 581 -18.58 -17.78 6.12
N LEU A 582 -18.31 -18.42 7.27
CA LEU A 582 -18.29 -17.77 8.58
C LEU A 582 -16.94 -17.93 9.28
N ALA A 583 -16.39 -16.81 9.76
CA ALA A 583 -15.09 -16.77 10.44
C ALA A 583 -15.04 -17.64 11.71
N THR A 584 -16.18 -17.88 12.36
CA THR A 584 -16.29 -18.73 13.56
C THR A 584 -15.92 -20.20 13.31
N ASN A 585 -15.87 -20.63 12.05
CA ASN A 585 -15.47 -21.97 11.67
C ASN A 585 -13.98 -22.06 11.27
N TYR A 586 -13.19 -21.05 11.61
CA TYR A 586 -11.75 -21.01 11.32
C TYR A 586 -10.95 -20.70 12.57
N VAL A 587 -9.71 -21.17 12.60
CA VAL A 587 -8.68 -20.74 13.55
C VAL A 587 -7.40 -20.41 12.78
N CYS A 588 -6.69 -19.36 13.20
CA CYS A 588 -5.38 -19.08 12.65
C CYS A 588 -4.38 -20.13 13.16
N ARG A 589 -3.79 -20.91 12.24
CA ARG A 589 -2.73 -21.88 12.56
C ARG A 589 -1.38 -21.38 12.04
N PRO A 590 -0.27 -21.59 12.79
CA PRO A 590 1.08 -21.36 12.26
C PRO A 590 1.34 -22.21 11.01
N MET A 591 2.16 -21.67 10.10
CA MET A 591 2.59 -22.36 8.87
C MET A 591 3.88 -23.14 9.01
#